data_AF-A0A1F5W755-F1
#
_entry.id   AF-A0A1F5W755-F1
#
_cell.length_a   1.000
_cell.length_b   1.000
_cell.length_c   1.000
_cell.angle_alpha   90.00
_cell.angle_beta   90.00
_cell.angle_gamma   90.00
#
_symmetry.space_group_name_H-M   'P 1'
#
loop_
_entity.id
_entity.type
_entity.pdbx_description
1 polymer ?
#
loop_
_entity_poly.entity_id
_entity_poly.type
_entity_poly.pdbx_seq_one_letter_code
_entity_poly.pdbx_strand_id
1 'polypeptide(L)' 'MFTKLTTYFKETRLEMKKVNWPTRPETLRYTITVIAVSLGVAAILGAFDFVFTSLLQLFV' A
#
# COMPACT_ATOMS: atom_id res chain seq x y z
N MET A 1 34.83 9.78 -13.23
CA MET A 1 33.43 10.10 -12.88
C MET A 1 32.56 8.83 -12.81
N PHE A 2 32.61 7.96 -13.83
CA PHE A 2 31.90 6.67 -13.84
C PHE A 2 32.24 5.71 -12.68
N THR A 3 33.48 5.72 -12.19
CA THR A 3 33.91 4.92 -11.03
C THR A 3 33.22 5.29 -9.72
N LYS A 4 32.86 6.56 -9.50
CA LYS A 4 32.14 6.97 -8.28
C LYS A 4 30.71 6.45 -8.26
N LEU A 5 30.02 6.47 -9.41
CA LEU A 5 28.68 5.92 -9.57
C LEU A 5 28.66 4.40 -9.36
N THR A 6 29.61 3.67 -9.95
CA THR A 6 29.70 2.21 -9.75
C THR A 6 29.98 1.84 -8.29
N THR A 7 30.81 2.63 -7.59
CA THR A 7 31.08 2.42 -6.16
C THR A 7 29.84 2.73 -5.31
N TYR A 8 29.12 3.81 -5.62
CA TYR A 8 27.87 4.16 -4.94
C TYR A 8 26.83 3.03 -5.03
N PHE A 9 26.55 2.49 -6.22
CA PHE A 9 25.63 1.37 -6.37
C PHE A 9 26.11 0.09 -5.65
N LYS A 10 27.42 -0.13 -5.58
CA LYS A 10 28.01 -1.27 -4.86
C LYS A 10 27.83 -1.12 -3.35
N GLU A 11 28.02 0.08 -2.81
CA GLU A 11 27.80 0.42 -1.41
C GLU A 11 26.31 0.36 -1.04
N THR A 12 25.41 0.95 -1.84
CA THR A 12 23.96 0.85 -1.64
C THR A 12 23.49 -0.60 -1.64
N ARG A 13 24.01 -1.46 -2.54
CA ARG A 13 23.68 -2.89 -2.55
C ARG A 13 24.16 -3.62 -1.30
N LEU A 14 25.29 -3.22 -0.73
CA LEU A 14 25.82 -3.76 0.53
C LEU A 14 24.94 -3.36 1.73
N GLU A 15 24.47 -2.11 1.77
CA GLU A 15 23.56 -1.63 2.82
C GLU A 15 22.16 -2.24 2.69
N MET A 16 21.64 -2.36 1.47
CA MET A 16 20.35 -3.02 1.20
C MET A 16 20.32 -4.49 1.62
N LYS A 17 21.48 -5.16 1.69
CA LYS A 17 21.59 -6.52 2.24
C LYS A 17 21.54 -6.58 3.77
N LYS A 18 21.84 -5.47 4.45
CA LYS A 18 21.71 -5.36 5.92
C LYS A 18 20.29 -5.03 6.34
N VAL A 19 19.42 -4.66 5.40
CA VAL A 19 18.00 -4.42 5.68
C VAL A 19 17.32 -5.76 5.98
N ASN A 20 16.65 -5.82 7.12
CA ASN A 20 15.80 -6.97 7.48
C ASN A 20 14.52 -6.92 6.65
N TRP A 21 14.56 -7.55 5.47
CA TRP A 21 13.38 -7.71 4.65
C TRP A 21 12.39 -8.67 5.32
N PRO A 22 11.08 -8.37 5.25
CA PRO A 22 10.06 -9.22 5.82
C PRO A 22 10.10 -10.60 5.17
N THR A 23 9.76 -11.62 5.94
CA THR A 23 9.73 -12.99 5.45
C THR A 23 8.55 -13.17 4.48
N ARG A 24 8.65 -14.10 3.51
CA ARG A 24 7.54 -14.40 2.57
C ARG A 24 6.15 -14.55 3.24
N PRO A 25 5.99 -15.29 4.36
CA PRO A 25 4.70 -15.41 5.02
C PRO A 25 4.23 -14.10 5.69
N GLU A 26 5.16 -13.27 6.17
CA GLU A 26 4.86 -11.98 6.80
C GLU A 26 4.37 -10.95 5.77
N THR A 27 5.04 -10.87 4.61
CA THR A 27 4.58 -10.04 3.48
C THR A 27 3.18 -10.43 3.05
N LEU A 28 2.88 -11.74 2.98
CA LEU A 28 1.55 -12.21 2.61
C LEU A 28 0.48 -11.78 3.63
N ARG A 29 0.78 -11.87 4.93
CA ARG A 29 -0.11 -11.40 5.99
C ARG A 29 -0.39 -9.91 5.86
N TYR A 30 0.64 -9.09 5.64
CA TYR A 30 0.47 -7.65 5.45
C TYR A 30 -0.39 -7.33 4.22
N THR A 31 -0.17 -8.00 3.10
CA THR A 31 -0.99 -7.82 1.90
C THR A 31 -2.46 -8.18 2.16
N ILE A 32 -2.74 -9.29 2.85
CA ILE A 32 -4.11 -9.69 3.19
C ILE A 32 -4.77 -8.65 4.11
N THR A 33 -4.05 -8.15 5.11
CA THR A 33 -4.55 -7.08 5.99
C THR A 33 -4.91 -5.83 5.20
N VAL A 34 -4.04 -5.39 4.28
CA VAL A 34 -4.29 -4.21 3.44
C VAL A 34 -5.52 -4.42 2.56
N ILE A 35 -5.68 -5.61 1.96
CA ILE A 35 -6.86 -5.94 1.15
C ILE A 35 -8.14 -5.88 2.00
N ALA A 36 -8.12 -6.47 3.19
CA ALA A 36 -9.27 -6.48 4.09
C ALA A 36 -9.69 -5.06 4.50
N VAL A 37 -8.72 -4.21 4.88
CA VAL A 37 -8.98 -2.82 5.25
C VAL A 37 -9.49 -2.03 4.06
N SER A 38 -8.89 -2.19 2.88
CA SER A 38 -9.30 -1.50 1.65
C SER A 38 -10.74 -1.85 1.25
N LEU A 39 -11.11 -3.13 1.35
CA LEU A 39 -12.48 -3.60 1.11
C LEU A 39 -13.46 -3.04 2.15
N GLY A 40 -13.06 -2.98 3.42
CA GLY A 40 -13.87 -2.37 4.48
C GLY A 40 -14.15 -0.89 4.21
N VAL A 41 -13.12 -0.12 3.85
CA VAL A 41 -13.26 1.30 3.50
C VAL A 41 -14.12 1.48 2.25
N ALA A 42 -13.91 0.67 1.22
CA ALA A 42 -14.72 0.73 -0.01
C ALA A 42 -16.20 0.45 0.25
N ALA A 43 -16.50 -0.55 1.09
CA ALA A 43 -17.88 -0.86 1.48
C ALA A 43 -18.54 0.29 2.25
N ILE A 44 -17.80 0.90 3.20
CA ILE A 44 -18.29 2.05 3.97
C ILE A 44 -18.57 3.23 3.05
N LEU A 45 -17.59 3.64 2.23
CA LEU A 45 -17.75 4.76 1.32
C LEU A 45 -18.88 4.53 0.31
N GLY A 46 -18.93 3.34 -0.31
CA GLY A 46 -20.01 2.99 -1.24
C GLY A 46 -21.40 2.99 -0.59
N ALA A 47 -21.52 2.58 0.67
CA ALA A 47 -22.78 2.67 1.41
C ALA A 47 -23.17 4.13 1.67
N PHE A 48 -22.22 4.98 2.07
CA PHE A 48 -22.47 6.41 2.25
C PHE A 48 -22.86 7.09 0.94
N ASP A 49 -22.17 6.80 -0.16
CA ASP A 49 -22.49 7.34 -1.48
C ASP A 49 -23.93 7.00 -1.90
N PHE A 50 -24.37 5.76 -1.62
CA PHE A 50 -25.75 5.34 -1.90
C PHE A 50 -26.76 6.13 -1.06
N VAL A 51 -26.52 6.24 0.26
CA VAL A 51 -27.38 6.98 1.19
C VAL A 51 -27.48 8.46 0.80
N PHE A 52 -26.35 9.10 0.51
CA PHE A 52 -26.33 10.51 0.09
C PHE A 52 -27.01 10.71 -1.26
N THR A 53 -26.82 9.82 -2.22
CA THR A 53 -27.48 9.90 -3.53
C THR A 53 -29.00 9.79 -3.40
N SER A 54 -29.50 8.84 -2.60
CA SER A 54 -30.93 8.68 -2.35
C SER A 54 -31.52 9.88 -1.60
N LEU A 55 -30.81 10.44 -0.62
CA LEU A 55 -31.25 11.63 0.10
C LEU A 55 -31.30 12.87 -0.80
N LEU A 56 -30.31 13.07 -1.66
CA LEU A 56 -30.29 14.17 -2.61
C LEU A 56 -31.40 14.04 -3.66
N GLN A 57 -31.68 12.83 -4.15
CA GLN A 57 -32.81 12.58 -5.05
C GLN A 57 -34.18 12.78 -4.40
N LEU A 58 -34.30 12.64 -3.08
CA LEU A 58 -35.54 12.90 -2.35
C LEU A 58 -35.79 14.41 -2.18
N PHE A 59 -34.72 15.21 -2.10
CA PHE A 59 -34.78 16.65 -1.86
C PHE A 59 -34.84 17.51 -3.13
N VAL A 60 -34.39 16.99 -4.28
CA VAL A 60 -34.48 17.63 -5.61
C VAL A 60 -35.68 17.07 -6.37
#